data_AF-A0A2T2NE54-F1
#
_entry.id   AF-A0A2T2NE54-F1
#
_cell.length_a   1.000
_cell.length_b   1.000
_cell.length_c   1.000
_cell.angle_alpha   90.00
_cell.angle_beta   90.00
_cell.angle_gamma   90.00
#
_symmetry.space_group_name_H-M   'P 1'
#
loop_
_entity.id
_entity.type
_entity.pdbx_description
1 polymer ?
#
loop_
_entity_poly.entity_id
_entity_poly.type
_entity_poly.pdbx_seq_one_letter_code
_entity_poly.pdbx_strand_id
1 'polypeptide(L)'
;ESDNKKCPLCQKIIPLDQYYGFWKGKPKTVRNQTLFCKEHKRDEAIGEYKKSGYPDIDWDDLPSRIKKFNTQMEALLRNTTIKPSTYREEHATTLSSGRDHTVRRMMERDSSFMDCPAGYYGPRGKRIMMETITAEMADVIRECAVSDPVVGRSGFAVFLQAVLVPELTVLLIQEDNERDGGISEAMAKQIMKESEEVGMLVNEE
;
A
#
# COMPACT_ATOMS: atom_id res chain seq x y z
N GLU A 1 27.21 -33.48 0.64
CA GLU A 1 27.02 -32.33 -0.27
C GLU A 1 25.66 -31.74 0.01
N SER A 2 25.61 -30.46 0.37
CA SER A 2 24.40 -29.76 0.78
C SER A 2 23.42 -29.65 -0.39
N ASP A 3 22.37 -30.46 -0.34
CA ASP A 3 21.34 -30.56 -1.37
C ASP A 3 20.42 -29.32 -1.33
N ASN A 4 20.98 -28.15 -1.64
CA ASN A 4 20.24 -26.88 -1.66
C ASN A 4 19.45 -26.79 -2.97
N LYS A 5 18.12 -26.90 -2.90
CA LYS A 5 17.26 -26.69 -4.08
C LYS A 5 17.03 -25.19 -4.30
N LYS A 6 17.08 -24.78 -5.56
CA LYS A 6 16.87 -23.38 -5.97
C LYS A 6 15.53 -23.23 -6.69
N CYS A 7 14.92 -22.07 -6.54
CA CYS A 7 13.80 -21.68 -7.37
C CYS A 7 14.26 -21.52 -8.83
N PRO A 8 13.58 -22.14 -9.81
CA PRO A 8 13.96 -22.03 -11.21
C PRO A 8 13.82 -20.61 -11.78
N LEU A 9 12.99 -19.75 -11.17
CA LEU A 9 12.73 -18.40 -11.66
C LEU A 9 13.62 -17.34 -10.98
N CYS A 10 13.67 -17.30 -9.65
CA CYS A 10 14.42 -16.27 -8.93
C CYS A 10 15.77 -16.77 -8.37
N GLN A 11 16.10 -18.06 -8.54
CA GLN A 11 17.36 -18.68 -8.12
C GLN A 11 17.68 -18.63 -6.62
N LYS A 12 16.73 -18.20 -5.77
CA LYS A 12 16.85 -18.26 -4.30
C LYS A 12 16.88 -19.70 -3.81
N ILE A 13 17.62 -19.95 -2.74
CA ILE A 13 17.70 -21.25 -2.06
C ILE A 13 16.42 -21.45 -1.26
N ILE A 14 15.78 -22.60 -1.45
CA ILE A 14 14.50 -22.95 -0.83
C ILE A 14 14.72 -24.13 0.12
N PRO A 15 14.12 -24.10 1.32
CA PRO A 15 14.04 -25.27 2.21
C PRO A 15 13.53 -26.52 1.48
N LEU A 16 14.15 -27.67 1.76
CA LEU A 16 13.90 -28.92 1.03
C LEU A 16 12.45 -29.39 1.18
N ASP A 17 11.89 -29.25 2.37
CA ASP A 17 10.51 -29.56 2.71
C ASP A 17 9.52 -28.74 1.86
N GLN A 18 9.76 -27.43 1.72
CA GLN A 18 8.95 -26.54 0.89
C GLN A 18 9.07 -26.88 -0.61
N TYR A 19 10.29 -27.15 -1.08
CA TYR A 19 10.54 -27.54 -2.47
C TYR A 19 9.83 -28.85 -2.82
N TYR A 20 10.10 -29.93 -2.06
CA TYR A 20 9.52 -31.24 -2.34
C TYR A 20 8.01 -31.27 -2.07
N GLY A 21 7.54 -30.53 -1.05
CA GLY A 21 6.11 -30.39 -0.73
C GLY A 21 5.31 -29.82 -1.91
N PHE A 22 5.79 -28.74 -2.53
CA PHE A 22 5.12 -28.14 -3.67
C PHE A 22 5.16 -29.03 -4.93
N TRP A 23 6.31 -29.61 -5.23
CA TRP A 23 6.53 -30.39 -6.47
C TRP A 23 5.96 -31.82 -6.40
N LYS A 24 5.52 -32.30 -5.23
CA LYS A 24 4.94 -33.63 -5.06
C LYS A 24 3.71 -33.81 -5.97
N GLY A 25 3.85 -34.68 -6.98
CA GLY A 25 2.78 -34.98 -7.94
C GLY A 25 2.50 -33.88 -8.97
N LYS A 26 3.31 -32.82 -9.05
CA LYS A 26 3.14 -31.73 -10.03
C LYS A 26 4.24 -31.78 -11.12
N PRO A 27 3.89 -31.65 -12.41
CA PRO A 27 4.88 -31.55 -13.48
C PRO A 27 5.56 -30.17 -13.47
N LYS A 28 6.83 -30.09 -13.93
CA LYS A 28 7.63 -28.85 -13.99
C LYS A 28 7.28 -27.92 -15.15
N THR A 29 6.00 -27.62 -15.34
CA THR A 29 5.52 -26.67 -16.36
C THR A 29 5.87 -25.24 -16.00
N VAL A 30 5.93 -24.34 -16.99
CA VAL A 30 6.15 -22.89 -16.76
C VAL A 30 5.14 -22.33 -15.75
N ARG A 31 3.86 -22.70 -15.88
CA ARG A 31 2.80 -22.32 -14.93
C ARG A 31 3.11 -22.73 -13.48
N ASN A 32 3.54 -23.97 -13.27
CA ASN A 32 3.87 -24.46 -11.93
C ASN A 32 5.16 -23.83 -11.38
N GLN A 33 6.12 -23.49 -12.24
CA GLN A 33 7.31 -22.75 -11.84
C GLN A 33 6.96 -21.33 -11.39
N THR A 34 6.07 -20.64 -12.10
CA THR A 34 5.54 -19.32 -11.71
C THR A 34 4.80 -19.39 -10.38
N LEU A 35 3.91 -20.37 -10.22
CA LEU A 35 3.18 -20.57 -8.97
C LEU A 35 4.13 -20.88 -7.79
N PHE A 36 5.11 -21.77 -7.99
CA PHE A 36 6.12 -22.07 -6.97
C PHE A 36 6.89 -20.81 -6.55
N CYS A 37 7.32 -20.02 -7.53
CA CYS A 37 8.04 -18.77 -7.28
C CYS A 37 7.20 -17.78 -6.47
N LYS A 38 5.90 -17.68 -6.78
CA LYS A 38 4.97 -16.83 -6.03
C LYS A 38 4.79 -17.32 -4.59
N GLU A 39 4.52 -18.61 -4.39
CA GLU A 39 4.28 -19.19 -3.07
C GLU A 39 5.50 -19.07 -2.15
N HIS A 40 6.70 -19.44 -2.61
CA HIS A 40 7.87 -19.37 -1.72
C HIS A 40 8.28 -17.93 -1.38
N LYS A 41 8.04 -16.97 -2.29
CA LYS A 41 8.26 -15.54 -2.00
C LYS A 41 7.28 -15.04 -0.95
N ARG A 42 6.02 -15.49 -1.02
CA ARG A 42 5.02 -15.18 0.01
C ARG A 42 5.42 -15.74 1.37
N ASP A 43 5.88 -16.99 1.42
CA ASP A 43 6.32 -17.60 2.69
C ASP A 43 7.53 -16.88 3.29
N GLU A 44 8.50 -16.50 2.44
CA GLU A 44 9.65 -15.68 2.84
C GLU A 44 9.19 -14.33 3.40
N ALA A 45 8.27 -13.65 2.70
CA ALA A 45 7.71 -12.37 3.11
C ALA A 45 6.90 -12.47 4.41
N ILE A 46 6.12 -13.54 4.63
CA ILE A 46 5.43 -13.78 5.92
C ILE A 46 6.45 -13.94 7.05
N GLY A 47 7.56 -14.64 6.78
CA GLY A 47 8.66 -14.78 7.73
C GLY A 47 9.32 -13.45 8.07
N GLU A 48 9.56 -12.61 7.07
CA GLU A 48 10.10 -11.26 7.23
C GLU A 48 9.13 -10.33 7.98
N TYR A 49 7.84 -10.33 7.61
CA TYR A 49 6.77 -9.58 8.27
C TYR A 49 6.74 -9.84 9.78
N LYS A 50 6.79 -11.12 10.17
CA LYS A 50 6.82 -11.53 11.57
C LYS A 50 8.10 -11.13 12.28
N LYS A 51 9.25 -11.18 11.60
CA LYS A 51 10.56 -10.76 12.17
C LYS A 51 10.62 -9.24 12.39
N SER A 52 10.04 -8.47 11.49
CA SER A 52 9.95 -7.01 11.59
C SER A 52 8.97 -6.54 12.67
N GLY A 53 8.13 -7.44 13.19
CA GLY A 53 7.19 -7.14 14.26
C GLY A 53 5.98 -6.31 13.81
N TYR A 54 5.65 -6.33 12.51
CA TYR A 54 4.46 -5.64 12.02
C TYR A 54 3.19 -6.25 12.63
N PRO A 55 2.16 -5.42 12.90
CA PRO A 55 0.95 -5.86 13.59
C PRO A 55 0.14 -6.84 12.75
N ASP A 56 -0.61 -7.74 13.39
CA ASP A 56 -1.62 -8.51 12.69
C ASP A 56 -2.84 -7.61 12.43
N ILE A 57 -3.20 -7.43 11.15
CA ILE A 57 -4.22 -6.46 10.75
C ILE A 57 -5.60 -7.11 10.82
N ASP A 58 -6.46 -6.57 11.68
CA ASP A 58 -7.89 -6.85 11.65
C ASP A 58 -8.53 -6.09 10.48
N TRP A 59 -8.77 -6.80 9.38
CA TRP A 59 -9.34 -6.23 8.16
C TRP A 59 -10.81 -5.84 8.30
N ASP A 60 -11.55 -6.47 9.23
CA ASP A 60 -12.96 -6.18 9.45
C ASP A 60 -13.12 -4.92 10.31
N ASP A 61 -12.17 -4.66 11.22
CA ASP A 61 -12.12 -3.43 12.02
C ASP A 61 -11.43 -2.24 11.32
N LEU A 62 -10.60 -2.49 10.29
CA LEU A 62 -9.86 -1.44 9.58
C LEU A 62 -10.74 -0.26 9.12
N PRO A 63 -11.95 -0.45 8.54
CA PRO A 63 -12.84 0.67 8.22
C PRO A 63 -13.20 1.54 9.43
N SER A 64 -13.45 0.92 10.59
CA SER A 64 -13.76 1.64 11.83
C SER A 64 -12.58 2.47 12.32
N ARG A 65 -11.35 1.95 12.19
CA ARG A 65 -10.12 2.67 12.49
C ARG A 65 -9.93 3.89 11.58
N ILE A 66 -10.12 3.70 10.28
CA ILE A 66 -10.03 4.78 9.28
C ILE A 66 -10.97 5.93 9.62
N LYS A 67 -12.21 5.63 10.06
CA LYS A 67 -13.20 6.65 10.43
C LYS A 67 -12.75 7.56 11.56
N LYS A 68 -11.87 7.11 12.46
CA LYS A 68 -11.29 7.95 13.53
C LYS A 68 -10.48 9.12 12.95
N PHE A 69 -9.94 8.97 11.75
CA PHE A 69 -9.14 9.98 11.07
C PHE A 69 -9.94 10.84 10.08
N ASN A 70 -11.26 10.65 9.96
CA ASN A 70 -12.09 11.39 9.00
C ASN A 70 -11.95 12.91 9.13
N THR A 71 -11.88 13.45 10.36
CA THR A 71 -11.69 14.89 10.58
C THR A 71 -10.35 15.38 10.03
N GLN A 72 -9.28 14.59 10.16
CA GLN A 72 -7.96 14.93 9.63
C GLN A 72 -7.94 14.82 8.10
N MET A 73 -8.56 13.77 7.54
CA MET A 73 -8.71 13.60 6.10
C MET A 73 -9.56 14.72 5.47
N GLU A 74 -10.60 15.18 6.17
CA GLU A 74 -11.45 16.28 5.70
C GLU A 74 -10.67 17.59 5.69
N ALA A 75 -9.91 17.87 6.75
CA ALA A 75 -9.02 19.03 6.79
C ALA A 75 -8.01 18.99 5.64
N LEU A 76 -7.51 17.80 5.28
CA LEU A 76 -6.57 17.64 4.17
C LEU A 76 -7.24 17.86 2.81
N LEU A 77 -8.46 17.34 2.61
CA LEU A 77 -9.27 17.59 1.42
C LEU A 77 -9.61 19.07 1.24
N ARG A 78 -9.97 19.75 2.34
CA ARG A 78 -10.29 21.19 2.34
C ARG A 78 -9.04 22.08 2.33
N ASN A 79 -7.85 21.48 2.40
CA ASN A 79 -6.58 22.19 2.51
C ASN A 79 -6.54 23.18 3.70
N THR A 80 -7.13 22.79 4.82
CA THR A 80 -7.18 23.55 6.08
C THR A 80 -6.30 22.93 7.17
N THR A 81 -5.40 22.00 6.82
CA THR A 81 -4.48 21.40 7.78
C THR A 81 -3.50 22.42 8.32
N ILE A 82 -3.19 22.32 9.61
CA ILE A 82 -2.20 23.19 10.29
C ILE A 82 -0.80 22.96 9.69
N LYS A 83 -0.47 21.69 9.41
CA LYS A 83 0.77 21.30 8.76
C LYS A 83 0.51 21.01 7.28
N PRO A 84 1.32 21.55 6.36
CA PRO A 84 1.25 21.18 4.95
C PRO A 84 1.54 19.69 4.73
N SER A 85 0.78 19.08 3.84
CA SER A 85 0.98 17.69 3.41
C SER A 85 2.06 17.63 2.33
N THR A 86 3.12 16.85 2.58
CA THR A 86 4.20 16.64 1.60
C THR A 86 3.65 15.98 0.33
N TYR A 87 2.75 15.01 0.48
CA TYR A 87 2.14 14.31 -0.65
C TYR A 87 1.25 15.23 -1.49
N ARG A 88 0.50 16.14 -0.85
CA ARG A 88 -0.32 17.13 -1.56
C ARG A 88 0.53 18.12 -2.34
N GLU A 89 1.65 18.58 -1.77
CA GLU A 89 2.60 19.49 -2.43
C GLU A 89 3.28 18.82 -3.63
N GLU A 90 3.73 17.59 -3.47
CA GLU A 90 4.30 16.77 -4.55
C GLU A 90 3.27 16.55 -5.67
N HIS A 91 2.01 16.28 -5.31
CA HIS A 91 0.93 16.16 -6.28
C HIS A 91 0.67 17.48 -7.02
N ALA A 92 0.58 18.61 -6.30
CA ALA A 92 0.36 19.92 -6.89
C ALA A 92 1.51 20.34 -7.83
N THR A 93 2.75 20.02 -7.46
CA THR A 93 3.94 20.22 -8.30
C THR A 93 3.86 19.38 -9.57
N THR A 94 3.44 18.12 -9.45
CA THR A 94 3.24 17.22 -10.58
C THR A 94 2.17 17.74 -11.54
N LEU A 95 1.05 18.26 -11.02
CA LEU A 95 -0.01 18.90 -11.81
C LEU A 95 0.51 20.14 -12.55
N SER A 96 1.28 20.98 -11.86
CA SER A 96 1.83 22.22 -12.43
C SER A 96 2.86 21.96 -13.53
N SER A 97 3.56 20.82 -13.48
CA SER A 97 4.54 20.41 -14.50
C SER A 97 3.92 19.87 -15.79
N GLY A 98 2.58 19.77 -15.90
CA GLY A 98 1.88 19.22 -17.07
C GLY A 98 2.06 17.72 -17.28
N ARG A 99 2.59 17.01 -16.27
CA ARG A 99 2.73 15.54 -16.27
C ARG A 99 1.46 14.83 -15.81
N ASP A 100 0.42 15.57 -15.46
CA ASP A 100 -0.90 15.08 -15.02
C ASP A 100 -1.54 14.14 -16.04
N HIS A 101 -1.52 14.51 -17.32
CA HIS A 101 -2.03 13.65 -18.40
C HIS A 101 -1.26 12.33 -18.52
N THR A 102 0.06 12.35 -18.29
CA THR A 102 0.90 11.15 -18.34
C THR A 102 0.62 10.24 -17.14
N VAL A 103 0.55 10.81 -15.93
CA VAL A 103 0.24 10.09 -14.69
C VAL A 103 -1.14 9.46 -14.75
N ARG A 104 -2.15 10.24 -15.18
CA ARG A 104 -3.52 9.73 -15.36
C ARG A 104 -3.58 8.59 -16.37
N ARG A 105 -2.90 8.74 -17.52
CA ARG A 105 -2.87 7.68 -18.56
C ARG A 105 -2.11 6.43 -18.11
N MET A 106 -1.11 6.59 -17.25
CA MET A 106 -0.42 5.47 -16.59
C MET A 106 -1.36 4.76 -15.61
N MET A 107 -2.08 5.50 -14.76
CA MET A 107 -3.08 4.94 -13.84
C MET A 107 -4.25 4.26 -14.55
N GLU A 108 -4.74 4.80 -15.67
CA GLU A 108 -5.82 4.19 -16.46
C GLU A 108 -5.38 2.90 -17.19
N ARG A 109 -4.09 2.79 -17.54
CA ARG A 109 -3.53 1.60 -18.23
C ARG A 109 -3.06 0.52 -17.26
N ASP A 110 -2.67 0.92 -16.06
CA ASP A 110 -2.11 0.05 -15.06
C ASP A 110 -2.98 0.14 -13.80
N SER A 111 -4.06 -0.64 -13.77
CA SER A 111 -4.89 -0.87 -12.58
C SER A 111 -4.09 -1.38 -11.38
N SER A 112 -2.83 -1.78 -11.62
CA SER A 112 -1.87 -2.32 -10.67
C SER A 112 -0.77 -1.31 -10.29
N PHE A 113 -0.88 -0.01 -10.61
CA PHE A 113 0.28 0.86 -10.36
C PHE A 113 0.68 0.85 -8.88
N MET A 114 1.90 0.34 -8.70
CA MET A 114 2.54 -0.12 -7.48
C MET A 114 3.04 1.02 -6.60
N ASP A 115 3.03 2.27 -7.06
CA ASP A 115 3.59 3.41 -6.32
C ASP A 115 2.57 4.12 -5.41
N CYS A 116 1.64 3.36 -4.83
CA CYS A 116 0.79 3.88 -3.76
C CYS A 116 1.21 3.18 -2.47
N PRO A 117 2.12 3.79 -1.69
CA PRO A 117 2.74 3.13 -0.57
C PRO A 117 1.71 2.98 0.55
N ALA A 118 1.10 1.80 0.64
CA ALA A 118 0.33 1.37 1.80
C ALA A 118 1.23 0.66 2.84
N GLY A 119 2.54 0.56 2.57
CA GLY A 119 3.49 -0.18 3.40
C GLY A 119 3.03 -1.60 3.69
N TYR A 120 3.15 -2.02 4.95
CA TYR A 120 2.73 -3.34 5.39
C TYR A 120 1.23 -3.60 5.24
N TYR A 121 0.39 -2.58 5.03
CA TYR A 121 -1.03 -2.78 4.73
C TYR A 121 -1.26 -3.36 3.32
N GLY A 122 -0.30 -3.17 2.41
CA GLY A 122 -0.32 -3.78 1.07
C GLY A 122 -1.53 -3.39 0.19
N PRO A 123 -1.70 -4.09 -0.95
CA PRO A 123 -2.82 -3.88 -1.87
C PRO A 123 -4.20 -4.00 -1.20
N ARG A 124 -4.38 -4.96 -0.29
CA ARG A 124 -5.64 -5.16 0.41
C ARG A 124 -6.02 -3.94 1.27
N GLY A 125 -5.05 -3.41 2.02
CA GLY A 125 -5.29 -2.22 2.84
C GLY A 125 -5.52 -0.97 2.00
N LYS A 126 -4.75 -0.77 0.93
CA LYS A 126 -4.99 0.30 -0.05
C LYS A 126 -6.44 0.30 -0.53
N ARG A 127 -6.97 -0.87 -0.92
CA ARG A 127 -8.35 -1.01 -1.39
C ARG A 127 -9.35 -0.59 -0.31
N ILE A 128 -9.21 -1.12 0.91
CA ILE A 128 -10.12 -0.79 2.02
C ILE A 128 -10.06 0.71 2.37
N MET A 129 -8.86 1.31 2.38
CA MET A 129 -8.69 2.75 2.58
C MET A 129 -9.43 3.56 1.51
N MET A 130 -9.24 3.20 0.24
CA MET A 130 -9.89 3.89 -0.87
C MET A 130 -11.42 3.78 -0.81
N GLU A 131 -11.94 2.57 -0.57
CA GLU A 131 -13.37 2.30 -0.43
C GLU A 131 -13.97 3.08 0.75
N THR A 132 -13.32 3.03 1.92
CA THR A 132 -13.81 3.68 3.14
C THR A 132 -13.83 5.20 2.99
N ILE A 133 -12.74 5.81 2.51
CA ILE A 133 -12.68 7.27 2.30
C ILE A 133 -13.74 7.71 1.29
N THR A 134 -13.89 6.98 0.18
CA THR A 134 -14.86 7.32 -0.86
C THR A 134 -16.29 7.25 -0.34
N ALA A 135 -16.61 6.25 0.48
CA ALA A 135 -17.93 6.09 1.07
C ALA A 135 -18.25 7.17 2.12
N GLU A 136 -17.31 7.48 3.01
CA GLU A 136 -17.54 8.38 4.14
C GLU A 136 -17.49 9.86 3.76
N MET A 137 -16.78 10.21 2.67
CA MET A 137 -16.44 11.61 2.36
C MET A 137 -16.95 12.07 1.00
N ALA A 138 -17.86 11.32 0.36
CA ALA A 138 -18.33 11.56 -1.00
C ALA A 138 -18.80 13.01 -1.26
N ASP A 139 -19.48 13.62 -0.29
CA ASP A 139 -19.97 15.00 -0.40
C ASP A 139 -18.83 16.02 -0.37
N VAL A 140 -17.90 15.88 0.58
CA VAL A 140 -16.72 16.73 0.70
C VAL A 140 -15.85 16.61 -0.55
N ILE A 141 -15.66 15.39 -1.05
CA ILE A 141 -14.91 15.11 -2.27
C ILE A 141 -15.50 15.87 -3.46
N ARG A 142 -16.83 15.81 -3.64
CA ARG A 142 -17.51 16.51 -4.74
C ARG A 142 -17.38 18.02 -4.63
N GLU A 143 -17.49 18.55 -3.42
CA GLU A 143 -17.31 19.98 -3.14
C GLU A 143 -15.88 20.45 -3.46
N CYS A 144 -14.87 19.76 -2.92
CA CYS A 144 -13.45 20.06 -3.11
C CYS A 144 -13.02 19.88 -4.57
N ALA A 145 -13.55 18.89 -5.30
CA ALA A 145 -13.21 18.68 -6.70
C ALA A 145 -13.62 19.85 -7.61
N VAL A 146 -14.64 20.64 -7.21
CA VAL A 146 -15.08 21.83 -7.95
C VAL A 146 -14.23 23.05 -7.59
N SER A 147 -13.88 23.21 -6.32
CA SER A 147 -13.23 24.42 -5.79
C SER A 147 -11.70 24.36 -5.79
N ASP A 148 -11.11 23.16 -5.72
CA ASP A 148 -9.68 22.93 -5.60
C ASP A 148 -9.11 22.21 -6.83
N PRO A 149 -8.32 22.88 -7.68
CA PRO A 149 -7.69 22.28 -8.84
C PRO A 149 -6.76 21.10 -8.51
N VAL A 150 -6.18 21.05 -7.30
CA VAL A 150 -5.31 19.94 -6.88
C VAL A 150 -6.10 18.64 -6.74
N VAL A 151 -7.36 18.74 -6.32
CA VAL A 151 -8.28 17.59 -6.19
C VAL A 151 -9.00 17.31 -7.52
N GLY A 152 -9.48 18.35 -8.20
CA GLY A 152 -10.35 18.21 -9.37
C GLY A 152 -9.64 17.89 -10.68
N ARG A 153 -8.44 18.46 -10.92
CA ARG A 153 -7.80 18.43 -12.25
C ARG A 153 -7.29 17.05 -12.67
N SER A 154 -6.65 16.32 -11.75
CA SER A 154 -6.17 14.94 -11.97
C SER A 154 -7.31 13.92 -11.92
N GLY A 155 -8.41 14.26 -11.24
CA GLY A 155 -9.49 13.35 -10.91
C GLY A 155 -9.30 12.75 -9.51
N PHE A 156 -10.41 12.59 -8.79
CA PHE A 156 -10.37 12.22 -7.37
C PHE A 156 -9.66 10.90 -7.09
N ALA A 157 -9.80 9.89 -7.96
CA ALA A 157 -9.13 8.61 -7.77
C ALA A 157 -7.59 8.71 -7.80
N VAL A 158 -7.04 9.66 -8.57
CA VAL A 158 -5.61 9.95 -8.62
C VAL A 158 -5.18 10.67 -7.35
N PHE A 159 -5.96 11.67 -6.92
CA PHE A 159 -5.71 12.39 -5.67
C PHE A 159 -5.75 11.46 -4.44
N LEU A 160 -6.73 10.55 -4.40
CA LEU A 160 -6.89 9.55 -3.34
C LEU A 160 -5.64 8.68 -3.21
N GLN A 161 -5.13 8.15 -4.33
CA GLN A 161 -3.95 7.30 -4.35
C GLN A 161 -2.64 8.06 -4.09
N ALA A 162 -2.52 9.28 -4.60
CA ALA A 162 -1.29 10.06 -4.49
C ALA A 162 -1.15 10.78 -3.14
N VAL A 163 -2.27 11.07 -2.46
CA VAL A 163 -2.28 11.94 -1.28
C VAL A 163 -2.99 11.27 -0.09
N LEU A 164 -4.28 10.96 -0.22
CA LEU A 164 -5.06 10.53 0.95
C LEU A 164 -4.64 9.16 1.48
N VAL A 165 -4.38 8.19 0.60
CA VAL A 165 -3.91 6.85 1.00
C VAL A 165 -2.55 6.93 1.72
N PRO A 166 -1.49 7.57 1.19
CA PRO A 166 -0.22 7.64 1.92
C PRO A 166 -0.32 8.42 3.23
N GLU A 167 -1.09 9.51 3.29
CA GLU A 167 -1.33 10.25 4.54
C GLU A 167 -2.07 9.40 5.59
N LEU A 168 -3.14 8.70 5.18
CA LEU A 168 -3.87 7.81 6.06
C LEU A 168 -3.02 6.63 6.52
N THR A 169 -2.18 6.08 5.62
CA THR A 169 -1.28 4.98 5.95
C THR A 169 -0.28 5.41 7.03
N VAL A 170 0.29 6.61 6.93
CA VAL A 170 1.17 7.17 7.98
C VAL A 170 0.44 7.26 9.31
N LEU A 171 -0.80 7.76 9.34
CA LEU A 171 -1.60 7.86 10.57
C LEU A 171 -1.90 6.48 11.18
N LEU A 172 -2.24 5.50 10.35
CA LEU A 172 -2.50 4.12 10.80
C LEU A 172 -1.24 3.46 11.35
N ILE A 173 -0.09 3.67 10.71
CA ILE A 173 1.21 3.19 11.20
C ILE A 173 1.55 3.84 12.54
N GLN A 174 1.29 5.15 12.70
CA GLN A 174 1.47 5.81 13.98
C GLN A 174 0.55 5.22 15.05
N GLU A 175 -0.74 5.02 14.76
CA GLU A 175 -1.72 4.39 15.67
C GLU A 175 -1.26 2.99 16.11
N ASP A 176 -0.76 2.17 15.18
CA ASP A 176 -0.28 0.82 15.48
C ASP A 176 0.92 0.84 16.46
N ASN A 177 1.73 1.89 16.43
CA ASN A 177 2.92 2.05 17.26
C ASN A 177 2.68 2.91 18.52
N GLU A 178 1.46 3.42 18.76
CA GLU A 178 1.16 4.26 19.94
C GLU A 178 1.40 3.53 21.25
N ARG A 179 1.13 2.23 21.30
CA ARG A 179 1.31 1.42 22.52
C ARG A 179 2.78 1.27 22.92
N ASP A 180 3.69 1.38 21.96
CA ASP A 180 5.14 1.23 22.15
C ASP A 180 5.87 2.58 22.28
N GLY A 181 5.16 3.60 22.78
CA GLY A 181 5.71 4.94 23.00
C GLY A 181 5.48 5.92 21.85
N GLY A 182 4.79 5.49 20.79
CA GLY A 182 4.51 6.30 19.61
C GLY A 182 5.74 6.57 18.75
N ILE A 183 5.50 6.92 17.49
CA ILE A 183 6.56 7.24 16.54
C ILE A 183 6.29 8.55 15.82
N SER A 184 7.37 9.20 15.39
CA SER A 184 7.28 10.41 14.57
C SER A 184 6.73 10.09 13.17
N GLU A 185 6.13 11.11 12.54
CA GLU A 185 5.66 11.01 11.15
C GLU A 185 6.77 10.58 10.18
N ALA A 186 8.00 11.07 10.39
CA ALA A 186 9.15 10.70 9.56
C ALA A 186 9.49 9.20 9.69
N MET A 187 9.38 8.66 10.91
CA MET A 187 9.61 7.24 11.15
C MET A 187 8.47 6.38 10.59
N ALA A 188 7.22 6.84 10.70
CA ALA A 188 6.08 6.15 10.08
C ALA A 188 6.21 6.11 8.55
N LYS A 189 6.63 7.21 7.91
CA LYS A 189 6.95 7.25 6.47
C LYS A 189 8.08 6.28 6.10
N GLN A 190 9.09 6.16 6.95
CA GLN A 190 10.19 5.20 6.75
C GLN A 190 9.70 3.76 6.82
N ILE A 191 8.93 3.41 7.87
CA ILE A 191 8.31 2.08 8.02
C ILE A 191 7.42 1.77 6.81
N MET A 192 6.60 2.73 6.38
CA MET A 192 5.74 2.58 5.21
C MET A 192 6.55 2.21 3.96
N LYS A 193 7.70 2.85 3.74
CA LYS A 193 8.58 2.57 2.59
C LYS A 193 9.30 1.23 2.73
N GLU A 194 9.83 0.92 3.90
CA GLU A 194 10.56 -0.33 4.15
C GLU A 194 9.66 -1.57 4.07
N SER A 195 8.39 -1.41 4.44
CA SER A 195 7.42 -2.50 4.46
C SER A 195 6.64 -2.71 3.17
N GLU A 196 6.89 -1.90 2.12
CA GLU A 196 6.13 -1.91 0.87
C GLU A 196 6.23 -3.25 0.14
N GLU A 197 7.45 -3.78 -0.05
CA GLU A 197 7.66 -5.06 -0.75
C GLU A 197 7.04 -6.23 0.01
N VAL A 198 7.22 -6.25 1.33
CA VAL A 198 6.68 -7.31 2.19
C VAL A 198 5.15 -7.23 2.24
N GLY A 199 4.59 -6.03 2.41
CA GLY A 199 3.15 -5.79 2.40
C GLY A 199 2.50 -6.21 1.10
N MET A 200 3.17 -5.99 -0.04
CA MET A 200 2.69 -6.42 -1.35
C MET A 200 2.52 -7.94 -1.47
N LEU A 201 3.42 -8.72 -0.86
CA LEU A 201 3.40 -10.18 -0.95
C LEU A 201 2.52 -10.83 0.13
N VAL A 202 2.47 -10.24 1.33
CA VAL A 202 1.71 -10.80 2.46
C VAL A 202 0.23 -10.43 2.35
N ASN A 203 -0.05 -9.17 2.05
CA ASN A 203 -1.39 -8.57 2.04
C ASN A 203 -1.86 -8.29 0.60
N GLU A 204 -1.69 -9.30 -0.25
CA GLU A 204 -2.28 -9.37 -1.60
C GLU A 204 -3.82 -9.28 -1.52
N GLU A 205 -4.42 -8.72 -2.59
CA GLU A 205 -5.86 -8.44 -2.73
C GLU A 205 -6.77 -9.67 -2.52
#